data_AF-A0ABD6AA68-F1
#
_entry.id   AF-A0ABD6AA68-F1
#
_cell.length_a   1.000
_cell.length_b   1.000
_cell.length_c   1.000
_cell.angle_alpha   90.00
_cell.angle_beta   90.00
_cell.angle_gamma   90.00
#
_symmetry.space_group_name_H-M   'P 1'
#
loop_
_entity.id
_entity.type
_entity.pdbx_description
1 polymer ?
#
loop_
_entity_poly.entity_id
_entity_poly.type
_entity_poly.pdbx_seq_one_letter_code
_entity_poly.pdbx_strand_id
1 'polypeptide(L)' 'MPDVTRRRATSADLDYVESLLSANGLPTDGVRDGTAAFYVVADGEPVGVGGLGRRLDR' A
#
# COMPACT_ATOMS: atom_id res chain seq x y z
N MET A 1 -17.59 2.99 16.48
CA MET A 1 -16.16 2.87 16.14
C MET A 1 -16.11 2.53 14.67
N PRO A 2 -15.32 3.23 13.84
CA PRO A 2 -15.18 2.88 12.43
C PRO A 2 -14.64 1.46 12.32
N ASP A 3 -15.14 0.71 11.34
CA ASP A 3 -14.85 -0.72 11.17
C ASP A 3 -13.64 -0.84 10.24
N VAL A 4 -12.46 -0.54 10.80
CA VAL A 4 -11.23 -0.47 10.04
C VAL A 4 -10.70 -1.88 9.79
N THR A 5 -10.67 -2.27 8.51
CA THR A 5 -10.12 -3.55 8.07
C THR A 5 -8.81 -3.35 7.32
N ARG A 6 -7.90 -4.34 7.42
CA ARG A 6 -6.64 -4.36 6.68
C ARG A 6 -6.51 -5.67 5.93
N ARG A 7 -6.16 -5.59 4.64
CA ARG A 7 -5.84 -6.76 3.81
C ARG A 7 -4.56 -6.56 3.03
N ARG A 8 -3.95 -7.67 2.62
CA ARG A 8 -2.81 -7.64 1.69
C ARG A 8 -3.26 -7.03 0.36
N ALA A 9 -2.43 -6.19 -0.23
CA ALA A 9 -2.64 -5.68 -1.57
C ALA A 9 -2.53 -6.82 -2.58
N THR A 10 -3.35 -6.74 -3.62
CA THR A 10 -3.36 -7.62 -4.78
C THR A 10 -2.96 -6.83 -6.02
N SER A 11 -2.82 -7.50 -7.17
CA SER A 11 -2.56 -6.81 -8.44
C SER A 11 -3.64 -5.79 -8.80
N ALA A 12 -4.89 -6.01 -8.36
CA ALA A 12 -5.99 -5.08 -8.59
C ALA A 12 -5.85 -3.76 -7.80
N ASP A 13 -5.02 -3.74 -6.76
CA ASP A 13 -4.82 -2.56 -5.91
C ASP A 13 -3.63 -1.70 -6.35
N LEU A 14 -2.84 -2.16 -7.32
CA LEU A 14 -1.57 -1.53 -7.69
C LEU A 14 -1.72 -0.09 -8.13
N ASP A 15 -2.69 0.19 -9.00
CA ASP A 15 -2.89 1.54 -9.51
C ASP A 15 -3.33 2.49 -8.38
N TYR A 16 -4.09 2.01 -7.40
CA TYR A 16 -4.45 2.77 -6.20
C TYR A 16 -3.24 3.03 -5.31
N VAL A 17 -2.41 2.01 -5.07
CA VAL A 17 -1.18 2.13 -4.28
C VAL A 17 -0.22 3.15 -4.92
N GLU A 18 0.06 3.02 -6.21
CA GLU A 18 0.96 3.93 -6.93
C GLU A 18 0.42 5.36 -6.92
N SER A 19 -0.88 5.54 -7.13
CA SER A 19 -1.53 6.84 -7.10
C SER A 19 -1.43 7.50 -5.73
N LEU A 20 -1.68 6.74 -4.65
CA LEU A 20 -1.60 7.27 -3.28
C LEU A 20 -0.17 7.62 -2.89
N LEU A 21 0.81 6.79 -3.25
CA LEU A 21 2.22 7.07 -3.01
C LEU A 21 2.67 8.32 -3.78
N SER A 22 2.35 8.40 -5.08
CA SER A 22 2.68 9.55 -5.92
C SER A 22 2.06 10.85 -5.41
N ALA A 23 0.78 10.82 -5.02
CA ALA A 23 0.09 11.98 -4.46
C ALA A 23 0.74 12.50 -3.16
N ASN A 24 1.44 11.64 -2.42
CA ASN A 24 2.16 11.98 -1.19
C ASN A 24 3.67 12.18 -1.41
N GLY A 25 4.14 12.20 -2.66
CA GLY A 25 5.56 12.38 -3.00
C GLY A 25 6.44 11.20 -2.57
N LEU A 26 5.86 10.01 -2.38
CA LEU A 26 6.58 8.80 -2.02
C LEU A 26 7.05 8.03 -3.26
N PRO A 27 8.17 7.28 -3.16
CA PRO A 27 8.68 6.47 -4.26
C PRO A 27 7.67 5.41 -4.69
N THR A 28 7.49 5.25 -6.00
CA THR A 28 6.67 4.19 -6.61
C THR A 28 7.51 3.07 -7.24
N ASP A 29 8.82 3.27 -7.34
CA ASP A 29 9.74 2.27 -7.90
C ASP A 29 9.71 0.99 -7.06
N GLY A 30 9.53 -0.15 -7.73
CA GLY A 30 9.47 -1.47 -7.09
C GLY A 30 8.14 -1.82 -6.42
N VAL A 31 7.11 -0.97 -6.51
CA VAL A 31 5.77 -1.28 -5.99
C VAL A 31 5.21 -2.57 -6.64
N ARG A 32 5.32 -2.69 -7.96
CA ARG A 32 4.84 -3.86 -8.70
C ARG A 32 5.65 -5.12 -8.39
N ASP A 33 6.97 -4.98 -8.22
CA ASP A 33 7.88 -6.09 -7.88
C ASP A 33 7.64 -6.63 -6.46
N GLY A 34 7.19 -5.74 -5.56
CA GLY A 34 6.94 -6.01 -4.16
C GLY A 34 5.47 -5.98 -3.77
N THR A 35 4.52 -6.17 -4.71
CA THR A 35 3.06 -5.98 -4.47
C THR A 35 2.59 -6.64 -3.16
N ALA A 36 3.11 -7.83 -2.88
CA ALA A 36 2.74 -8.62 -1.70
C ALA A 36 3.29 -8.04 -0.37
N ALA A 37 4.07 -6.96 -0.38
CA ALA A 37 4.56 -6.24 0.79
C ALA A 37 3.67 -5.05 1.17
N PHE A 38 2.66 -4.72 0.37
CA PHE A 38 1.72 -3.63 0.65
C PHE A 38 0.42 -4.16 1.27
N TYR A 39 -0.18 -3.32 2.09
CA TYR A 39 -1.47 -3.55 2.73
C TYR A 39 -2.38 -2.36 2.47
N VAL A 40 -3.63 -2.64 2.11
CA VAL A 40 -4.68 -1.63 1.97
C VAL A 40 -5.51 -1.62 3.25
N VAL A 41 -5.79 -0.43 3.75
CA VAL A 41 -6.67 -0.17 4.89
C VAL A 41 -7.97 0.39 4.37
N ALA A 42 -9.10 -0.15 4.85
CA ALA A 42 -10.43 0.27 4.42
C ALA A 42 -11.36 0.52 5.62
N ASP A 43 -12.23 1.52 5.47
CA ASP A 43 -13.38 1.82 6.33
C ASP A 43 -14.60 2.01 5.42
N GLY A 44 -15.15 0.90 4.92
CA GLY A 44 -16.10 0.86 3.81
C GLY A 44 -15.46 1.06 2.43
N GLU A 45 -14.53 2.01 2.30
CA GLU A 45 -13.72 2.26 1.10
C GLU A 45 -12.22 2.28 1.43
N PRO A 46 -11.32 2.10 0.43
CA PRO A 46 -9.88 2.20 0.63
C PRO A 46 -9.48 3.62 1.07
N VAL A 47 -8.95 3.74 2.29
CA VAL A 47 -8.55 5.03 2.88
C VAL A 47 -7.05 5.16 3.08
N GLY A 48 -6.28 4.09 2.89
CA GLY A 48 -4.83 4.17 3.06
C GLY A 48 -4.07 2.92 2.61
N VAL A 49 -2.76 3.09 2.48
CA VAL A 49 -1.81 2.03 2.12
C VAL A 49 -0.61 2.07 3.06
N GLY A 50 -0.13 0.89 3.46
CA GLY A 50 1.14 0.73 4.18
C GLY A 50 2.03 -0.31 3.51
N GLY A 51 3.30 0.04 3.27
CA GLY A 51 4.32 -0.87 2.75
C GLY A 51 5.22 -1.43 3.86
N LEU A 52 5.57 -2.71 3.77
CA LEU A 52 6.58 -3.33 4.61
C LEU A 52 7.92 -3.39 3.86
N GLY A 53 8.86 -2.53 4.25
CA GLY A 53 10.25 -2.65 3.81
C GLY A 53 11.02 -3.63 4.70
N ARG A 54 11.97 -4.39 4.12
CA ARG A 54 13.00 -5.02 4.95
C ARG A 54 13.99 -3.94 5.37
N ARG A 55 14.38 -3.94 6.64
CA ARG A 55 15.50 -3.12 7.09
C ARG A 55 16.75 -3.65 6.37
N LEU A 56 17.38 -2.80 5.55
CA LEU A 56 18.73 -3.07 5.06
C LEU A 56 19.65 -2.71 6.21
N ASP A 57 20.05 -3.70 6.99
CA ASP A 57 21.09 -3.52 8.00
C ASP A 57 22.37 -3.16 7.24
N ARG A 58 22.81 -1.90 7.38
CA ARG A 58 24.03 -1.37 6.77
C ARG A 58 25.07 -1.14 7.86
#